data_AF-A0A2X3F4H2-F1
#
_entry.id   AF-A0A2X3F4H2-F1
#
_cell.length_a   1.000
_cell.length_b   1.000
_cell.length_c   1.000
_cell.angle_alpha   90.00
_cell.angle_beta   90.00
_cell.angle_gamma   90.00
#
_symmetry.space_group_name_H-M   'P 1'
#
loop_
_entity.id
_entity.type
_entity.pdbx_description
1 polymer ?
#
loop_
_entity_poly.entity_id
_entity_poly.type
_entity_poly.pdbx_seq_one_letter_code
_entity_poly.pdbx_strand_id
1 'polypeptide(L)'
;MEAKHAQQYFQFTLLSTSPLRVRIISEYLFRPTDNEVLRWQVQAAGEPLYHGDLTLALPPEGSDEITLLDSLILPEGARAVWLTLEVTQPQATAWSEAEHRVAWQQFPLPAPLALPAPTVSAGAPDLIVSDEVWQIRAGSQCWTIDRRTGLLSRWSVGGQEQLLTPLRDQFIRAPLDNDIGVSEVERIDPNAWVERWRSAGLYDLEAHCVQCDAQRLANETLVDCRWHYLRGEEVVIVSHWRMHFTADGTLRLAVDGERAETLPPLPRVGLHFQVADQQAPVSWLGLGRMRTTPTGGAAPASPAGSSRWRR
;
A
#
# COMPACT_ATOMS: atom_id res chain seq x y z
N MET A 1 6.47 17.70 -4.31
CA MET A 1 5.59 17.38 -3.15
C MET A 1 6.42 17.06 -1.91
N GLU A 2 7.36 16.12 -2.00
CA GLU A 2 8.27 15.81 -0.88
C GLU A 2 9.04 17.04 -0.38
N ALA A 3 9.75 17.74 -1.28
CA ALA A 3 10.41 19.00 -0.94
C ALA A 3 9.47 20.05 -0.35
N LYS A 4 8.24 20.17 -0.89
CA LYS A 4 7.23 21.13 -0.39
C LYS A 4 6.84 20.82 1.07
N HIS A 5 6.72 19.55 1.42
CA HIS A 5 6.41 19.16 2.80
C HIS A 5 7.60 19.36 3.73
N ALA A 6 8.78 18.88 3.33
CA ALA A 6 9.99 18.99 4.15
C ALA A 6 10.43 20.44 4.39
N GLN A 7 10.06 21.37 3.49
CA GLN A 7 10.37 22.79 3.57
C GLN A 7 9.18 23.64 4.03
N GLN A 8 8.12 23.03 4.56
CA GLN A 8 6.97 23.77 5.06
C GLN A 8 7.35 24.56 6.34
N TYR A 9 6.78 25.74 6.52
CA TYR A 9 7.09 26.63 7.65
C TYR A 9 6.23 26.37 8.90
N PHE A 10 5.52 25.26 8.95
CA PHE A 10 4.70 24.88 10.10
C PHE A 10 5.05 23.48 10.57
N GLN A 11 5.43 23.37 11.83
CA GLN A 11 5.70 22.09 12.49
C GLN A 11 4.52 21.71 13.37
N PHE A 12 4.21 20.42 13.44
CA PHE A 12 3.07 19.90 14.20
C PHE A 12 3.50 18.77 15.12
N THR A 13 2.93 18.75 16.32
CA THR A 13 3.10 17.66 17.28
C THR A 13 1.73 17.25 17.82
N LEU A 14 1.41 15.96 17.77
CA LEU A 14 0.26 15.41 18.49
C LEU A 14 0.60 15.34 19.99
N LEU A 15 -0.14 16.09 20.82
CA LEU A 15 0.08 16.17 22.26
C LEU A 15 -0.73 15.14 23.04
N SER A 16 -2.00 14.96 22.67
CA SER A 16 -2.91 14.00 23.31
C SER A 16 -4.04 13.61 22.37
N THR A 17 -4.68 12.47 22.65
CA THR A 17 -5.81 11.94 21.86
C THR A 17 -7.14 11.95 22.61
N SER A 18 -7.14 12.28 23.90
CA SER A 18 -8.33 12.50 24.72
C SER A 18 -7.99 13.47 25.87
N PRO A 19 -8.34 14.77 25.76
CA PRO A 19 -8.87 15.43 24.56
C PRO A 19 -7.87 15.40 23.39
N LEU A 20 -8.35 15.54 22.15
CA LEU A 20 -7.51 15.58 20.96
C LEU A 20 -6.82 16.95 20.87
N ARG A 21 -5.52 17.00 21.17
CA ARG A 21 -4.73 18.23 21.22
C ARG A 21 -3.49 18.15 20.35
N VAL A 22 -3.17 19.26 19.69
CA VAL A 22 -1.99 19.40 18.84
C VAL A 22 -1.23 20.66 19.21
N ARG A 23 0.10 20.62 19.08
CA ARG A 23 0.93 21.83 19.06
C ARG A 23 1.23 22.18 17.63
N ILE A 24 1.12 23.46 17.30
CA ILE A 24 1.58 24.04 16.04
C ILE A 24 2.68 25.06 16.32
N ILE A 25 3.73 25.06 15.51
CA ILE A 25 4.86 25.99 15.60
C ILE A 25 5.05 26.65 14.24
N SER A 26 5.17 27.98 14.22
CA SER A 26 5.55 28.76 13.05
C SER A 26 7.07 28.86 12.97
N GLU A 27 7.65 28.55 11.81
CA GLU A 27 9.08 28.75 11.53
C GLU A 27 9.31 30.03 10.72
N TYR A 28 8.29 30.88 10.55
CA TYR A 28 8.49 32.21 9.99
C TYR A 28 9.33 33.06 10.95
N LEU A 29 10.35 33.72 10.41
CA LEU A 29 11.27 34.55 11.19
C LEU A 29 10.79 35.99 11.40
N PHE A 30 9.92 36.50 10.52
CA PHE A 30 9.59 37.94 10.49
C PHE A 30 8.10 38.25 10.44
N ARG A 31 7.27 37.37 9.87
CA ARG A 31 5.83 37.62 9.72
C ARG A 31 5.00 36.77 10.68
N PRO A 32 3.92 37.33 11.24
CA PRO A 32 2.92 36.53 11.93
C PRO A 32 2.11 35.70 10.93
N THR A 33 1.29 34.80 11.44
CA THR A 33 0.22 34.21 10.64
C THR A 33 -0.97 35.16 10.57
N ASP A 34 -1.12 35.84 9.44
CA ASP A 34 -2.19 36.80 9.16
C ASP A 34 -3.04 36.40 7.94
N ASN A 35 -2.69 35.29 7.29
CA ASN A 35 -3.41 34.71 6.16
C ASN A 35 -3.31 33.18 6.21
N GLU A 36 -3.44 32.58 7.40
CA GLU A 36 -3.36 31.12 7.55
C GLU A 36 -4.52 30.59 8.39
N VAL A 37 -5.16 29.56 7.85
CA VAL A 37 -6.21 28.78 8.51
C VAL A 37 -5.73 27.34 8.61
N LEU A 38 -5.78 26.78 9.82
CA LEU A 38 -5.62 25.36 10.07
C LEU A 38 -6.95 24.65 9.79
N ARG A 39 -6.99 23.82 8.77
CA ARG A 39 -8.04 22.84 8.53
C ARG A 39 -7.63 21.51 9.12
N TRP A 40 -8.53 20.88 9.86
CA TRP A 40 -8.27 19.56 10.41
C TRP A 40 -9.42 18.61 10.14
N GLN A 41 -9.09 17.32 10.02
CA GLN A 41 -10.05 16.27 9.77
C GLN A 41 -9.63 14.97 10.44
N VAL A 42 -10.58 14.29 11.09
CA VAL A 42 -10.41 12.91 11.55
C VAL A 42 -11.16 11.98 10.61
N GLN A 43 -10.47 10.96 10.11
CA GLN A 43 -11.03 9.95 9.21
C GLN A 43 -10.83 8.54 9.77
N ALA A 44 -11.77 7.64 9.51
CA ALA A 44 -11.63 6.20 9.77
C ALA A 44 -11.79 5.44 8.46
N ALA A 45 -10.78 4.65 8.07
CA ALA A 45 -10.76 3.92 6.81
C ALA A 45 -11.05 4.79 5.56
N GLY A 46 -10.68 6.07 5.60
CA GLY A 46 -10.91 7.04 4.52
C GLY A 46 -12.19 7.86 4.67
N GLU A 47 -13.13 7.43 5.51
CA GLU A 47 -14.41 8.13 5.72
C GLU A 47 -14.26 9.23 6.77
N PRO A 48 -14.70 10.47 6.49
CA PRO A 48 -14.59 11.58 7.43
C PRO A 48 -15.59 11.45 8.59
N LEU A 49 -15.06 11.58 9.81
CA LEU A 49 -15.83 11.53 11.05
C LEU A 49 -16.00 12.93 11.67
N TYR A 50 -14.91 13.69 11.74
CA TYR A 50 -14.87 15.03 12.32
C TYR A 50 -14.03 15.95 11.44
N HIS A 51 -14.35 17.25 11.44
CA HIS A 51 -13.54 18.27 10.79
C HIS A 51 -13.77 19.63 11.45
N GLY A 52 -12.85 20.56 11.20
CA GLY A 52 -13.02 21.94 11.62
C GLY A 52 -11.90 22.81 11.07
N ASP A 53 -12.11 24.12 11.18
CA ASP A 53 -11.19 25.15 10.71
C ASP A 53 -10.88 26.13 11.86
N LEU A 54 -9.62 26.55 11.99
CA LEU A 54 -9.17 27.54 12.97
C LEU A 54 -8.23 28.55 12.30
N THR A 55 -8.54 29.85 12.41
CA THR A 55 -7.60 30.90 12.01
C THR A 55 -6.39 30.91 12.94
N LEU A 56 -5.20 30.84 12.37
CA LEU A 56 -3.96 30.90 13.13
C LEU A 56 -3.57 32.35 13.42
N ALA A 57 -3.12 32.63 14.64
CA ALA A 57 -2.64 33.93 15.08
C ALA A 57 -1.31 33.80 15.85
N LEU A 58 -0.33 33.15 15.23
CA LEU A 58 1.01 32.93 15.78
C LEU A 58 1.93 34.10 15.43
N PRO A 59 2.73 34.61 16.37
CA PRO A 59 3.84 35.49 16.03
C PRO A 59 4.94 34.71 15.27
N PRO A 60 5.93 35.41 14.67
CA PRO A 60 7.15 34.78 14.17
C PRO A 60 7.79 33.89 15.24
N GLU A 61 8.25 32.70 14.85
CA GLU A 61 8.82 31.67 15.74
C GLU A 61 7.88 31.22 16.88
N GLY A 62 6.61 31.61 16.82
CA GLY A 62 5.59 31.35 17.84
C GLY A 62 4.99 29.96 17.77
N SER A 63 4.34 29.55 18.86
CA SER A 63 3.63 28.27 18.94
C SER A 63 2.32 28.39 19.70
N ASP A 64 1.38 27.49 19.41
CA ASP A 64 0.12 27.36 20.15
C ASP A 64 -0.26 25.89 20.37
N GLU A 65 -1.03 25.62 21.42
CA GLU A 65 -1.59 24.32 21.74
C GLU A 65 -3.11 24.33 21.60
N ILE A 66 -3.60 23.66 20.56
CA ILE A 66 -5.00 23.72 20.17
C ILE A 66 -5.69 22.42 20.57
N THR A 67 -6.82 22.54 21.27
CA THR A 67 -7.77 21.43 21.48
C THR A 67 -8.71 21.37 20.28
N LEU A 68 -8.61 20.30 19.48
CA LEU A 68 -9.44 20.09 18.30
C LEU A 68 -10.78 19.45 18.65
N LEU A 69 -10.77 18.50 19.59
CA LEU A 69 -11.96 17.82 20.10
C LEU A 69 -11.79 17.51 21.59
N ASP A 70 -12.82 17.76 22.39
CA ASP A 70 -12.83 17.37 23.81
C ASP A 70 -12.91 15.86 23.99
N SER A 71 -13.61 15.17 23.09
CA SER A 71 -13.77 13.71 23.09
C SER A 71 -13.84 13.18 21.67
N LEU A 72 -13.09 12.12 21.39
CA LEU A 72 -13.10 11.41 20.11
C LEU A 72 -13.96 10.14 20.24
N ILE A 73 -15.17 10.18 19.68
CA ILE A 73 -16.07 9.03 19.68
C ILE A 73 -15.94 8.32 18.33
N LEU A 74 -15.57 7.05 18.36
CA LEU A 74 -15.36 6.25 17.15
C LEU A 74 -16.52 5.26 16.95
N PRO A 75 -16.96 5.05 15.70
CA PRO A 75 -17.88 3.97 15.38
C PRO A 75 -17.34 2.60 15.79
N GLU A 76 -18.24 1.65 16.07
CA GLU A 76 -17.85 0.26 16.31
C GLU A 76 -17.11 -0.31 15.10
N GLY A 77 -15.98 -0.97 15.35
CA GLY A 77 -15.13 -1.52 14.29
C GLY A 77 -14.33 -0.48 13.49
N ALA A 78 -14.27 0.78 13.94
CA ALA A 78 -13.41 1.79 13.34
C ALA A 78 -11.95 1.31 13.30
N ARG A 79 -11.31 1.48 12.14
CA ARG A 79 -9.93 1.05 11.87
C ARG A 79 -9.23 2.11 11.04
N ALA A 80 -7.89 2.10 11.05
CA ALA A 80 -7.07 3.08 10.32
C ALA A 80 -7.59 4.51 10.56
N VAL A 81 -7.61 4.91 11.84
CA VAL A 81 -8.07 6.24 12.24
C VAL A 81 -6.90 7.21 12.13
N TRP A 82 -7.11 8.31 11.41
CA TRP A 82 -6.08 9.31 11.12
C TRP A 82 -6.59 10.71 11.39
N LEU A 83 -5.75 11.54 12.00
CA LEU A 83 -5.88 12.99 12.01
C LEU A 83 -5.08 13.56 10.84
N THR A 84 -5.71 14.42 10.05
CA THR A 84 -5.09 15.24 9.01
C THR A 84 -5.15 16.69 9.43
N LEU A 85 -4.01 17.39 9.36
CA LEU A 85 -3.88 18.83 9.57
C LEU A 85 -3.38 19.45 8.26
N GLU A 86 -3.98 20.55 7.84
CA GLU A 86 -3.57 21.31 6.66
C GLU A 86 -3.60 22.80 6.99
N VAL A 87 -2.55 23.53 6.64
CA VAL A 87 -2.56 24.99 6.72
C VAL A 87 -2.76 25.55 5.32
N THR A 88 -3.82 26.32 5.15
CA THR A 88 -4.21 26.95 3.89
C THR A 88 -4.22 28.47 4.01
N GLN A 89 -3.91 29.14 2.90
CA GLN A 89 -3.99 30.59 2.79
C GLN A 89 -5.31 30.99 2.14
N PRO A 90 -6.31 31.49 2.89
CA PRO A 90 -7.63 31.76 2.32
C PRO A 90 -7.61 32.89 1.28
N GLN A 91 -6.74 33.89 1.46
CA GLN A 91 -6.60 34.98 0.49
C GLN A 91 -5.45 34.70 -0.48
N ALA A 92 -5.63 35.10 -1.74
CA ALA A 92 -4.57 35.07 -2.74
C ALA A 92 -3.41 36.00 -2.36
N THR A 93 -2.20 35.63 -2.77
CA THR A 93 -0.99 36.44 -2.63
C THR A 93 -0.40 36.73 -4.02
N ALA A 94 0.71 37.46 -4.09
CA ALA A 94 1.43 37.68 -5.35
C ALA A 94 1.97 36.38 -5.98
N TRP A 95 2.10 35.28 -5.22
CA TRP A 95 2.69 34.02 -5.67
C TRP A 95 1.78 32.79 -5.52
N SER A 96 0.61 32.95 -4.90
CA SER A 96 -0.33 31.87 -4.65
C SER A 96 -1.76 32.30 -4.91
N GLU A 97 -2.54 31.39 -5.49
CA GLU A 97 -3.99 31.51 -5.52
C GLU A 97 -4.58 31.47 -4.11
N ALA A 98 -5.83 31.92 -3.98
CA ALA A 98 -6.63 31.67 -2.78
C ALA A 98 -6.72 30.17 -2.49
N GLU A 99 -6.84 29.81 -1.21
CA GLU A 99 -6.91 28.44 -0.71
C GLU A 99 -5.62 27.61 -0.90
N HIS A 100 -4.48 28.26 -1.12
CA HIS A 100 -3.22 27.56 -1.30
C HIS A 100 -2.76 26.83 -0.02
N ARG A 101 -2.59 25.51 -0.09
CA ARG A 101 -2.06 24.70 1.01
C ARG A 101 -0.56 24.90 1.17
N VAL A 102 -0.12 25.45 2.29
CA VAL A 102 1.30 25.74 2.60
C VAL A 102 1.96 24.68 3.48
N ALA A 103 1.20 23.97 4.31
CA ALA A 103 1.71 22.89 5.14
C ALA A 103 0.66 21.80 5.36
N TRP A 104 1.10 20.59 5.68
CA TRP A 104 0.21 19.53 6.14
C TRP A 104 0.94 18.51 7.01
N GLN A 105 0.18 17.78 7.83
CA GLN A 105 0.70 16.67 8.62
C GLN A 105 -0.40 15.67 8.94
N GLN A 106 -0.03 14.41 9.10
CA GLN A 106 -0.94 13.38 9.57
C GLN A 106 -0.40 12.58 10.74
N PHE A 107 -1.33 12.20 11.62
CA PHE A 107 -1.03 11.40 12.80
C PHE A 107 -1.98 10.21 12.86
N PRO A 108 -1.47 8.98 13.10
CA PRO A 108 -2.33 7.86 13.42
C PRO A 108 -2.97 8.12 14.79
N LEU A 109 -4.28 7.88 14.90
CA LEU A 109 -4.99 7.96 16.17
C LEU A 109 -5.31 6.54 16.68
N PRO A 110 -5.43 6.34 17.99
CA PRO A 110 -5.89 5.08 18.56
C PRO A 110 -7.25 4.68 17.96
N ALA A 111 -7.34 3.43 17.53
CA ALA A 111 -8.57 2.80 17.09
C ALA A 111 -8.96 1.71 18.09
N PRO A 112 -10.26 1.50 18.36
CA PRO A 112 -10.70 0.41 19.21
C PRO A 112 -10.32 -0.93 18.58
N LEU A 113 -9.79 -1.84 19.38
CA LEU A 113 -9.61 -3.22 18.96
C LEU A 113 -10.99 -3.91 18.97
N ALA A 114 -11.43 -4.38 17.82
CA ALA A 114 -12.63 -5.17 17.68
C ALA A 114 -12.30 -6.48 16.98
N LEU A 115 -12.83 -7.58 17.48
CA LEU A 115 -12.89 -8.80 16.70
C LEU A 115 -13.87 -8.55 15.54
N PRO A 116 -13.53 -8.95 14.31
CA PRO A 116 -14.49 -8.95 13.22
C PRO A 116 -15.72 -9.76 13.64
N ALA A 117 -16.91 -9.26 13.32
CA ALA A 117 -18.12 -10.05 13.52
C ALA A 117 -17.97 -11.40 12.81
N PRO A 118 -18.35 -12.52 13.45
CA PRO A 118 -18.27 -13.83 12.83
C PRO A 118 -19.11 -13.81 11.56
N THR A 119 -18.47 -14.11 10.43
CA THR A 119 -19.17 -14.23 9.15
C THR A 119 -19.92 -15.55 9.16
N VAL A 120 -21.24 -15.53 8.95
CA VAL A 120 -22.01 -16.76 8.78
C VAL A 120 -21.52 -17.42 7.49
N SER A 121 -20.79 -18.52 7.62
CA SER A 121 -20.27 -19.28 6.49
C SER A 121 -21.43 -19.92 5.72
N ALA A 122 -21.50 -19.67 4.42
CA ALA A 122 -22.41 -20.36 3.50
C ALA A 122 -21.87 -21.75 3.07
N GLY A 123 -20.86 -22.29 3.79
CA GLY A 123 -20.12 -23.51 3.44
C GLY A 123 -18.83 -23.20 2.66
N ALA A 124 -18.09 -24.26 2.30
CA ALA A 124 -16.88 -24.13 1.50
C ALA A 124 -17.19 -24.06 -0.01
N PRO A 125 -16.47 -23.23 -0.79
CA PRO A 125 -16.45 -23.30 -2.25
C PRO A 125 -16.26 -24.71 -2.79
N ASP A 126 -16.74 -24.97 -3.99
CA ASP A 126 -16.54 -26.25 -4.65
C ASP A 126 -15.10 -26.36 -5.14
N LEU A 127 -14.49 -27.53 -4.90
CA LEU A 127 -13.18 -27.89 -5.42
C LEU A 127 -13.36 -29.01 -6.46
N ILE A 128 -13.15 -28.67 -7.73
CA ILE A 128 -13.14 -29.62 -8.85
C ILE A 128 -11.70 -30.06 -9.08
N VAL A 129 -11.47 -31.35 -8.91
CA VAL A 129 -10.16 -31.98 -9.02
C VAL A 129 -9.97 -32.54 -10.43
N SER A 130 -8.85 -32.20 -11.05
CA SER A 130 -8.36 -32.82 -12.28
C SER A 130 -6.85 -33.04 -12.19
N ASP A 131 -6.29 -33.79 -13.14
CA ASP A 131 -4.84 -34.08 -13.17
C ASP A 131 -4.00 -32.83 -13.45
N GLU A 132 -4.55 -31.87 -14.21
CA GLU A 132 -3.81 -30.68 -14.66
C GLU A 132 -4.09 -29.45 -13.80
N VAL A 133 -5.32 -29.31 -13.28
CA VAL A 133 -5.76 -28.09 -12.58
C VAL A 133 -6.57 -28.35 -11.32
N TRP A 134 -6.44 -27.43 -10.36
CA TRP A 134 -7.41 -27.22 -9.29
C TRP A 134 -8.37 -26.12 -9.71
N GLN A 135 -9.67 -26.43 -9.79
CA GLN A 135 -10.68 -25.44 -10.13
C GLN A 135 -11.58 -25.19 -8.92
N ILE A 136 -11.65 -23.93 -8.47
CA ILE A 136 -12.44 -23.51 -7.32
C ILE A 136 -13.60 -22.64 -7.78
N ARG A 137 -14.83 -22.94 -7.33
CA ARG A 137 -16.04 -22.18 -7.68
C ARG A 137 -16.77 -21.66 -6.44
N ALA A 138 -17.09 -20.37 -6.44
CA ALA A 138 -17.88 -19.71 -5.40
C ALA A 138 -18.85 -18.71 -6.05
N GLY A 139 -20.14 -19.06 -6.14
CA GLY A 139 -21.12 -18.23 -6.84
C GLY A 139 -20.74 -18.03 -8.32
N SER A 140 -20.57 -16.77 -8.74
CA SER A 140 -20.13 -16.42 -10.09
C SER A 140 -18.60 -16.47 -10.28
N GLN A 141 -17.84 -16.65 -9.20
CA GLN A 141 -16.38 -16.70 -9.23
C GLN A 141 -15.90 -18.09 -9.62
N CYS A 142 -14.89 -18.13 -10.49
CA CYS A 142 -14.15 -19.35 -10.79
C CYS A 142 -12.66 -19.05 -10.90
N TRP A 143 -11.86 -19.77 -10.12
CA TRP A 143 -10.39 -19.71 -10.13
C TRP A 143 -9.83 -21.02 -10.65
N THR A 144 -8.71 -20.95 -11.38
CA THR A 144 -8.01 -22.14 -11.89
C THR A 144 -6.54 -22.04 -11.53
N ILE A 145 -6.05 -23.02 -10.79
CA ILE A 145 -4.63 -23.16 -10.45
C ILE A 145 -4.08 -24.29 -11.30
N ASP A 146 -3.00 -24.02 -12.03
CA ASP A 146 -2.26 -25.03 -12.78
C ASP A 146 -1.38 -25.83 -11.81
N ARG A 147 -1.58 -27.15 -11.75
CA ARG A 147 -0.92 -28.03 -10.76
C ARG A 147 0.57 -28.20 -11.00
N ARG A 148 1.02 -28.05 -12.24
CA ARG A 148 2.43 -28.19 -12.63
C ARG A 148 3.22 -26.95 -12.26
N THR A 149 2.61 -25.78 -12.39
CA THR A 149 3.26 -24.49 -12.13
C THR A 149 2.92 -23.90 -10.77
N GLY A 150 1.87 -24.40 -10.11
CA GLY A 150 1.34 -23.88 -8.85
C GLY A 150 0.63 -22.53 -8.96
N LEU A 151 0.58 -21.94 -10.16
CA LEU A 151 0.13 -20.56 -10.33
C LEU A 151 -1.39 -20.49 -10.47
N LEU A 152 -1.99 -19.45 -9.89
CA LEU A 152 -3.33 -19.01 -10.27
C LEU A 152 -3.28 -18.53 -11.72
N SER A 153 -3.68 -19.40 -12.65
CA SER A 153 -3.51 -19.22 -14.09
C SER A 153 -4.70 -18.52 -14.72
N ARG A 154 -5.90 -18.67 -14.15
CA ARG A 154 -7.13 -18.04 -14.62
C ARG A 154 -8.03 -17.60 -13.46
N TRP A 155 -8.77 -16.54 -13.70
CA TRP A 155 -9.84 -16.08 -12.82
C TRP A 155 -10.95 -15.49 -13.69
N SER A 156 -12.17 -16.02 -13.54
CA SER A 156 -13.34 -15.52 -14.25
C SER A 156 -14.48 -15.17 -13.29
N VAL A 157 -15.24 -14.13 -13.64
CA VAL A 157 -16.46 -13.69 -12.95
C VAL A 157 -17.61 -13.81 -13.92
N GLY A 158 -18.62 -14.63 -13.61
CA GLY A 158 -19.78 -14.83 -14.51
C GLY A 158 -19.38 -15.37 -15.89
N GLY A 159 -18.30 -16.16 -15.95
CA GLY A 159 -17.73 -16.68 -17.20
C GLY A 159 -16.84 -15.72 -17.99
N GLN A 160 -16.68 -14.47 -17.55
CA GLN A 160 -15.78 -13.50 -18.18
C GLN A 160 -14.39 -13.54 -17.53
N GLU A 161 -13.36 -13.80 -18.32
CA GLU A 161 -11.97 -13.84 -17.85
C GLU A 161 -11.51 -12.45 -17.37
N GLN A 162 -10.97 -12.41 -16.15
CA GLN A 162 -10.43 -11.22 -15.52
C GLN A 162 -8.91 -11.18 -15.58
N LEU A 163 -8.27 -12.35 -15.64
CA LEU A 163 -6.82 -12.49 -15.58
C LEU A 163 -6.23 -12.79 -16.96
N LEU A 164 -5.31 -11.95 -17.42
CA LEU A 164 -4.62 -12.11 -18.72
C LEU A 164 -3.31 -12.87 -18.60
N THR A 165 -2.63 -12.76 -17.44
CA THR A 165 -1.42 -13.52 -17.14
C THR A 165 -1.51 -14.10 -15.73
N PRO A 166 -0.96 -15.30 -15.48
CA PRO A 166 -0.96 -15.90 -14.14
C PRO A 166 -0.38 -14.97 -13.07
N LEU A 167 -0.85 -15.10 -11.84
CA LEU A 167 -0.18 -14.49 -10.68
C LEU A 167 1.19 -15.14 -10.51
N ARG A 168 2.23 -14.31 -10.32
CA ARG A 168 3.62 -14.75 -10.13
C ARG A 168 4.33 -13.88 -9.11
N ASP A 169 5.27 -14.47 -8.36
CA ASP A 169 6.20 -13.65 -7.57
C ASP A 169 7.01 -12.73 -8.49
N GLN A 170 7.47 -11.62 -7.93
CA GLN A 170 8.29 -10.62 -8.59
C GLN A 170 9.35 -10.14 -7.62
N PHE A 171 10.61 -10.46 -7.91
CA PHE A 171 11.76 -10.08 -7.09
C PHE A 171 12.56 -8.93 -7.69
N ILE A 172 12.31 -8.58 -8.96
CA ILE A 172 13.03 -7.53 -9.68
C ILE A 172 12.17 -6.33 -10.04
N ARG A 173 12.82 -5.22 -10.37
CA ARG A 173 12.19 -4.04 -10.97
C ARG A 173 12.96 -3.61 -12.21
N ALA A 174 12.29 -2.84 -13.09
CA ALA A 174 13.00 -2.07 -14.10
C ALA A 174 13.96 -1.08 -13.38
N PRO A 175 15.27 -1.08 -13.70
CA PRO A 175 16.24 -0.23 -13.02
C PRO A 175 15.91 1.26 -13.15
N LEU A 176 16.10 2.01 -12.06
CA LEU A 176 16.09 3.47 -12.06
C LEU A 176 17.51 4.00 -12.31
N ASP A 177 17.66 5.29 -12.60
CA ASP A 177 18.99 5.92 -12.77
C ASP A 177 19.90 5.68 -11.55
N ASN A 178 19.34 5.73 -10.33
CA ASN A 178 20.10 5.43 -9.10
C ASN A 178 20.52 3.96 -8.96
N ASP A 179 19.85 3.04 -9.64
CA ASP A 179 20.23 1.62 -9.66
C ASP A 179 21.36 1.34 -10.66
N ILE A 180 21.39 2.13 -11.75
CA ILE A 180 22.37 2.06 -12.83
C ILE A 180 23.66 2.81 -12.43
N GLY A 181 23.52 3.97 -11.79
CA GLY A 181 24.63 4.83 -11.42
C GLY A 181 25.41 5.28 -12.66
N VAL A 182 26.71 5.01 -12.66
CA VAL A 182 27.62 5.30 -13.79
C VAL A 182 27.95 4.05 -14.62
N SER A 183 27.23 2.93 -14.40
CA SER A 183 27.45 1.71 -15.16
C SER A 183 26.98 1.88 -16.61
N GLU A 184 27.87 1.58 -17.55
CA GLU A 184 27.59 1.63 -18.98
C GLU A 184 27.96 0.30 -19.65
N VAL A 185 27.41 0.03 -20.84
CA VAL A 185 27.66 -1.22 -21.58
C VAL A 185 29.14 -1.46 -21.83
N GLU A 186 29.90 -0.41 -22.14
CA GLU A 186 31.34 -0.47 -22.40
C GLU A 186 32.19 -0.35 -21.13
N ARG A 187 31.59 0.05 -20.01
CA ARG A 187 32.27 0.27 -18.72
C ARG A 187 31.34 -0.07 -17.56
N ILE A 188 31.25 -1.36 -17.27
CA ILE A 188 30.41 -1.89 -16.19
C ILE A 188 30.97 -1.43 -14.84
N ASP A 189 30.11 -0.83 -14.00
CA ASP A 189 30.40 -0.60 -12.58
C ASP A 189 29.84 -1.76 -11.75
N PRO A 190 30.68 -2.67 -11.23
CA PRO A 190 30.21 -3.81 -10.45
C PRO A 190 29.56 -3.41 -9.11
N ASN A 191 29.68 -2.15 -8.70
CA ASN A 191 29.03 -1.64 -7.49
C ASN A 191 27.61 -1.12 -7.72
N ALA A 192 27.22 -0.88 -8.98
CA ALA A 192 25.86 -0.50 -9.31
C ALA A 192 24.87 -1.61 -8.92
N TRP A 193 23.71 -1.20 -8.39
CA TRP A 193 22.70 -2.16 -7.95
C TRP A 193 22.25 -3.08 -9.08
N VAL A 194 22.02 -2.54 -10.28
CA VAL A 194 21.63 -3.32 -11.45
C VAL A 194 22.64 -4.41 -11.80
N GLU A 195 23.94 -4.11 -11.69
CA GLU A 195 25.00 -5.06 -12.01
C GLU A 195 25.17 -6.12 -10.93
N ARG A 196 24.98 -5.75 -9.65
CA ARG A 196 24.92 -6.73 -8.55
C ARG A 196 23.75 -7.70 -8.72
N TRP A 197 22.58 -7.19 -9.10
CA TRP A 197 21.41 -8.03 -9.36
C TRP A 197 21.59 -8.94 -10.58
N ARG A 198 22.17 -8.42 -11.66
CA ARG A 198 22.52 -9.19 -12.85
C ARG A 198 23.54 -10.28 -12.53
N SER A 199 24.63 -9.94 -11.86
CA SER A 199 25.67 -10.89 -11.47
C SER A 199 25.17 -11.95 -10.50
N ALA A 200 24.18 -11.59 -9.66
CA ALA A 200 23.51 -12.53 -8.77
C ALA A 200 22.46 -13.41 -9.47
N GLY A 201 22.22 -13.23 -10.77
CA GLY A 201 21.27 -14.03 -11.56
C GLY A 201 19.79 -13.71 -11.30
N LEU A 202 19.47 -12.58 -10.65
CA LEU A 202 18.09 -12.27 -10.25
C LEU A 202 17.13 -12.10 -11.44
N TYR A 203 17.64 -11.73 -12.61
CA TYR A 203 16.84 -11.55 -13.83
C TYR A 203 16.55 -12.87 -14.56
N ASP A 204 17.29 -13.93 -14.24
CA ASP A 204 17.27 -15.21 -14.95
C ASP A 204 16.82 -16.36 -14.01
N LEU A 205 16.13 -16.04 -12.92
CA LEU A 205 15.67 -17.04 -11.97
C LEU A 205 14.62 -17.97 -12.59
N GLU A 206 14.86 -19.28 -12.49
CA GLU A 206 13.91 -20.30 -12.92
C GLU A 206 13.00 -20.71 -11.78
N ALA A 207 11.69 -20.59 -11.97
CA ALA A 207 10.70 -20.93 -10.94
C ALA A 207 10.22 -22.38 -11.09
N HIS A 208 10.52 -23.22 -10.11
CA HIS A 208 10.07 -24.62 -10.05
C HIS A 208 9.05 -24.79 -8.94
N CYS A 209 7.82 -25.14 -9.31
CA CYS A 209 6.81 -25.54 -8.34
C CYS A 209 7.15 -26.95 -7.83
N VAL A 210 7.34 -27.07 -6.51
CA VAL A 210 7.71 -28.33 -5.86
C VAL A 210 6.56 -28.95 -5.07
N GLN A 211 5.52 -28.16 -4.81
CA GLN A 211 4.31 -28.60 -4.13
C GLN A 211 3.12 -27.76 -4.62
N CYS A 212 1.98 -28.40 -4.89
CA CYS A 212 0.72 -27.76 -5.22
C CYS A 212 -0.45 -28.67 -4.80
N ASP A 213 -0.90 -28.48 -3.56
CA ASP A 213 -1.97 -29.29 -2.96
C ASP A 213 -3.23 -28.45 -2.74
N ALA A 214 -4.39 -29.08 -2.88
CA ALA A 214 -5.68 -28.45 -2.64
C ALA A 214 -6.52 -29.28 -1.67
N GLN A 215 -7.20 -28.60 -0.74
CA GLN A 215 -8.09 -29.24 0.21
C GLN A 215 -9.36 -28.41 0.39
N ARG A 216 -10.52 -29.08 0.29
CA ARG A 216 -11.80 -28.50 0.70
C ARG A 216 -12.03 -28.75 2.19
N LEU A 217 -12.23 -27.68 2.95
CA LEU A 217 -12.56 -27.72 4.38
C LEU A 217 -14.07 -27.49 4.57
N ALA A 218 -14.50 -27.28 5.81
CA ALA A 218 -15.92 -27.05 6.13
C ALA A 218 -16.43 -25.70 5.58
N ASN A 219 -15.61 -24.64 5.66
CA ASN A 219 -16.02 -23.25 5.38
C ASN A 219 -15.17 -22.57 4.30
N GLU A 220 -14.12 -23.23 3.83
CA GLU A 220 -13.20 -22.68 2.83
C GLU A 220 -12.59 -23.79 1.98
N THR A 221 -12.01 -23.42 0.84
CA THR A 221 -11.11 -24.27 0.08
C THR A 221 -9.72 -23.67 0.17
N LEU A 222 -8.72 -24.50 0.42
CA LEU A 222 -7.31 -24.13 0.52
C LEU A 222 -6.54 -24.65 -0.69
N VAL A 223 -5.61 -23.84 -1.18
CA VAL A 223 -4.55 -24.29 -2.10
C VAL A 223 -3.21 -23.85 -1.52
N ASP A 224 -2.31 -24.81 -1.33
CA ASP A 224 -0.96 -24.63 -0.79
C ASP A 224 0.06 -24.90 -1.90
N CYS A 225 0.85 -23.89 -2.24
CA CYS A 225 1.84 -23.98 -3.31
C CYS A 225 3.21 -23.56 -2.81
N ARG A 226 4.25 -24.30 -3.20
CA ARG A 226 5.65 -23.98 -2.87
C ARG A 226 6.52 -23.94 -4.12
N TRP A 227 7.43 -22.99 -4.16
CA TRP A 227 8.38 -22.81 -5.24
C TRP A 227 9.82 -22.75 -4.74
N HIS A 228 10.69 -23.34 -5.55
CA HIS A 228 12.10 -23.00 -5.58
C HIS A 228 12.34 -22.04 -6.75
N TYR A 229 13.06 -20.95 -6.50
CA TYR A 229 13.62 -20.10 -7.55
C TYR A 229 15.11 -20.39 -7.64
N LEU A 230 15.54 -20.84 -8.82
CA LEU A 230 16.88 -21.34 -9.03
C LEU A 230 17.74 -20.36 -9.81
N ARG A 231 19.01 -20.31 -9.44
CA ARG A 231 20.10 -19.74 -10.25
C ARG A 231 20.96 -20.90 -10.73
N GLY A 232 20.77 -21.33 -11.97
CA GLY A 232 21.30 -22.62 -12.42
C GLY A 232 20.65 -23.75 -11.61
N GLU A 233 21.43 -24.54 -10.89
CA GLU A 233 20.92 -25.64 -10.05
C GLU A 233 20.74 -25.25 -8.57
N GLU A 234 21.19 -24.05 -8.16
CA GLU A 234 21.13 -23.59 -6.78
C GLU A 234 19.77 -22.95 -6.47
N VAL A 235 19.08 -23.43 -5.42
CA VAL A 235 17.87 -22.77 -4.89
C VAL A 235 18.29 -21.53 -4.09
N VAL A 236 17.92 -20.36 -4.59
CA VAL A 236 18.31 -19.08 -3.97
C VAL A 236 17.14 -18.30 -3.36
N ILE A 237 15.90 -18.64 -3.72
CA ILE A 237 14.69 -18.13 -3.05
C ILE A 237 13.69 -19.28 -2.93
N VAL A 238 13.01 -19.37 -1.78
CA VAL A 238 11.86 -20.25 -1.55
C VAL A 238 10.64 -19.37 -1.32
N SER A 239 9.51 -19.71 -1.95
CA SER A 239 8.24 -18.99 -1.82
C SER A 239 7.13 -19.99 -1.47
N HIS A 240 6.24 -19.61 -0.55
CA HIS A 240 5.10 -20.42 -0.10
C HIS A 240 3.83 -19.56 -0.15
N TRP A 241 2.87 -20.00 -0.96
CA TRP A 241 1.57 -19.35 -1.09
C TRP A 241 0.50 -20.20 -0.45
N ARG A 242 -0.32 -19.56 0.39
CA ARG A 242 -1.53 -20.13 0.97
C ARG A 242 -2.73 -19.33 0.48
N MET A 243 -3.50 -19.96 -0.40
CA MET A 243 -4.70 -19.39 -1.02
C MET A 243 -5.95 -19.92 -0.32
N HIS A 244 -6.68 -19.02 0.34
CA HIS A 244 -7.91 -19.31 1.05
C HIS A 244 -9.11 -18.77 0.27
N PHE A 245 -9.97 -19.65 -0.20
CA PHE A 245 -11.18 -19.32 -0.95
C PHE A 245 -12.41 -19.50 -0.06
N THR A 246 -13.25 -18.47 0.04
CA THR A 246 -14.50 -18.50 0.83
C THR A 246 -15.74 -18.35 -0.06
N ALA A 247 -16.89 -18.83 0.41
CA ALA A 247 -18.12 -18.89 -0.38
C ALA A 247 -18.71 -17.52 -0.74
N ASP A 248 -18.29 -16.45 -0.05
CA ASP A 248 -18.59 -15.05 -0.39
C ASP A 248 -17.84 -14.56 -1.64
N GLY A 249 -17.02 -15.40 -2.26
CA GLY A 249 -16.25 -15.05 -3.45
C GLY A 249 -14.91 -14.37 -3.15
N THR A 250 -14.45 -14.40 -1.90
CA THR A 250 -13.16 -13.84 -1.49
C THR A 250 -12.04 -14.86 -1.66
N LEU A 251 -10.92 -14.42 -2.25
CA LEU A 251 -9.62 -15.09 -2.20
C LEU A 251 -8.70 -14.29 -1.26
N ARG A 252 -8.24 -14.91 -0.17
CA ARG A 252 -7.15 -14.39 0.66
C ARG A 252 -5.87 -15.14 0.33
N LEU A 253 -4.83 -14.41 -0.07
CA LEU A 253 -3.53 -14.96 -0.40
C LEU A 253 -2.53 -14.51 0.67
N ALA A 254 -1.96 -15.47 1.40
CA ALA A 254 -0.80 -15.27 2.24
C ALA A 254 0.44 -15.78 1.51
N VAL A 255 1.49 -14.96 1.48
CA VAL A 255 2.77 -15.30 0.88
C VAL A 255 3.86 -15.14 1.94
N ASP A 256 4.63 -16.18 2.15
CA ASP A 256 5.86 -16.16 2.93
C ASP A 256 6.99 -16.85 2.15
N GLY A 257 8.22 -16.70 2.62
CA GLY A 257 9.37 -17.21 1.90
C GLY A 257 10.70 -16.73 2.47
N GLU A 258 11.77 -17.28 1.91
CA GLU A 258 13.13 -17.05 2.35
C GLU A 258 14.03 -16.81 1.13
N ARG A 259 15.07 -16.01 1.32
CA ARG A 259 16.12 -15.82 0.31
C ARG A 259 17.45 -16.30 0.89
N ALA A 260 18.32 -16.80 0.04
CA ALA A 260 19.70 -17.07 0.41
C ALA A 260 20.41 -15.77 0.81
N GLU A 261 21.26 -15.83 1.83
CA GLU A 261 22.07 -14.70 2.29
C GLU A 261 23.11 -14.27 1.24
N THR A 262 23.48 -15.18 0.34
CA THR A 262 24.39 -14.93 -0.80
C THR A 262 23.81 -13.96 -1.83
N LEU A 263 22.49 -13.75 -1.83
CA LEU A 263 21.86 -12.77 -2.71
C LEU A 263 22.05 -11.35 -2.17
N PRO A 264 22.30 -10.36 -3.05
CA PRO A 264 22.18 -8.96 -2.67
C PRO A 264 20.74 -8.66 -2.21
N PRO A 265 20.52 -7.55 -1.48
CA PRO A 265 19.17 -7.08 -1.18
C PRO A 265 18.27 -7.06 -2.42
N LEU A 266 17.12 -7.71 -2.31
CA LEU A 266 16.18 -7.82 -3.41
C LEU A 266 15.56 -6.45 -3.73
N PRO A 267 15.45 -6.06 -5.02
CA PRO A 267 14.82 -4.80 -5.42
C PRO A 267 13.37 -4.64 -4.92
N ARG A 268 12.65 -5.77 -4.82
CA ARG A 268 11.30 -5.87 -4.28
C ARG A 268 10.99 -7.32 -3.90
N VAL A 269 9.91 -7.49 -3.14
CA VAL A 269 9.24 -8.78 -2.93
C VAL A 269 7.75 -8.52 -3.08
N GLY A 270 7.07 -9.29 -3.92
CA GLY A 270 5.63 -9.15 -4.12
C GLY A 270 5.16 -9.93 -5.34
N LEU A 271 3.95 -9.64 -5.78
CA LEU A 271 3.30 -10.34 -6.88
C LEU A 271 3.12 -9.41 -8.08
N HIS A 272 3.05 -10.01 -9.27
CA HIS A 272 2.64 -9.32 -10.48
C HIS A 272 1.74 -10.21 -11.33
N PHE A 273 0.84 -9.55 -12.05
CA PHE A 273 -0.08 -10.16 -13.01
C PHE A 273 -0.71 -9.06 -13.87
N GLN A 274 -1.40 -9.47 -14.93
CA GLN A 274 -2.15 -8.60 -15.81
C GLN A 274 -3.63 -8.94 -15.70
N VAL A 275 -4.46 -7.91 -15.64
CA VAL A 275 -5.92 -8.02 -15.64
C VAL A 275 -6.49 -7.45 -16.92
N ALA A 276 -7.68 -7.91 -17.29
CA ALA A 276 -8.46 -7.31 -18.36
C ALA A 276 -8.68 -5.82 -18.07
N ASP A 277 -8.71 -4.98 -19.11
CA ASP A 277 -8.97 -3.56 -18.96
C ASP A 277 -10.35 -3.35 -18.33
N GLN A 278 -10.37 -2.67 -17.18
CA GLN A 278 -11.58 -2.44 -16.40
C GLN A 278 -12.27 -1.12 -16.77
N GLN A 279 -11.61 -0.24 -17.55
CA GLN A 279 -12.07 1.13 -17.86
C GLN A 279 -12.55 1.93 -16.64
N ALA A 280 -12.11 1.53 -15.44
CA ALA A 280 -12.54 2.07 -14.16
C ALA A 280 -11.38 2.85 -13.54
N PRO A 281 -11.68 3.94 -12.79
CA PRO A 281 -10.65 4.64 -12.04
C PRO A 281 -10.10 3.73 -10.94
N VAL A 282 -8.80 3.76 -10.75
CA VAL A 282 -8.16 3.10 -9.60
C VAL A 282 -8.52 3.87 -8.32
N SER A 283 -8.87 3.16 -7.25
CA SER A 283 -9.02 3.71 -5.91
C SER A 283 -8.24 2.84 -4.92
N TRP A 284 -7.64 3.47 -3.91
CA TRP A 284 -6.94 2.77 -2.84
C TRP A 284 -7.04 3.54 -1.54
N LEU A 285 -6.89 2.81 -0.43
CA LEU A 285 -6.71 3.35 0.91
C LEU A 285 -5.25 3.12 1.32
N GLY A 286 -4.47 4.19 1.42
CA GLY A 286 -3.02 4.12 1.62
C GLY A 286 -2.33 5.42 1.23
N LEU A 287 -1.00 5.46 1.28
CA LEU A 287 -0.23 6.69 1.08
C LEU A 287 -0.53 7.37 -0.26
N GLY A 288 -1.01 8.61 -0.17
CA GLY A 288 -0.93 9.64 -1.21
C GLY A 288 -1.73 9.40 -2.49
N ARG A 289 -1.79 10.46 -3.31
CA ARG A 289 -2.24 10.38 -4.72
C ARG A 289 -1.05 10.23 -5.69
N MET A 290 0.14 10.65 -5.25
CA MET A 290 1.37 10.68 -6.05
C MET A 290 2.26 9.48 -5.71
N ARG A 291 3.17 9.12 -6.63
CA ARG A 291 4.16 8.07 -6.39
C ARG A 291 5.00 8.39 -5.14
N THR A 292 5.06 7.44 -4.22
CA THR A 292 5.92 7.44 -3.02
C THR A 292 6.77 6.17 -2.97
N THR A 293 7.97 6.25 -2.41
CA THR A 293 8.85 5.10 -2.15
C THR A 293 9.22 5.06 -0.67
N PRO A 294 9.67 3.90 -0.12
CA PRO A 294 9.98 3.78 1.30
C PRO A 294 11.00 4.81 1.84
N THR A 295 11.97 5.23 1.02
CA THR A 295 13.01 6.20 1.41
C THR A 295 12.63 7.65 1.11
N GLY A 296 11.69 7.91 0.19
CA GLY A 296 11.17 9.26 -0.11
C GLY A 296 9.97 9.66 0.78
N GLY A 297 9.89 9.07 1.97
CA GLY A 297 8.70 9.08 2.83
C GLY A 297 8.52 10.31 3.71
N ALA A 298 9.29 11.39 3.50
CA ALA A 298 9.23 12.55 4.40
C ALA A 298 7.89 13.30 4.31
N ALA A 299 7.21 13.28 3.16
CA ALA A 299 5.85 13.75 3.06
C ALA A 299 4.87 12.64 3.47
N PRO A 300 4.10 12.77 4.58
CA PRO A 300 2.89 11.98 4.75
C PRO A 300 1.98 12.35 3.59
N ALA A 301 1.93 11.48 2.60
CA ALA A 301 1.01 11.61 1.51
C ALA A 301 -0.34 11.08 2.03
N SER A 302 -1.40 11.90 1.98
CA SER A 302 -2.71 11.61 2.58
C SER A 302 -3.11 10.13 2.47
N PRO A 303 -3.22 9.36 3.58
CA PRO A 303 -3.76 8.01 3.58
C PRO A 303 -5.22 7.91 3.11
N ALA A 304 -5.89 9.04 2.89
CA ALA A 304 -7.33 9.13 2.76
C ALA A 304 -7.76 10.14 1.69
N GLY A 305 -7.09 10.12 0.53
CA GLY A 305 -7.63 10.72 -0.68
C GLY A 305 -8.19 9.63 -1.58
N SER A 306 -9.52 9.57 -1.76
CA SER A 306 -10.08 8.84 -2.91
C SER A 306 -9.54 9.52 -4.17
N SER A 307 -8.53 8.91 -4.79
CA SER A 307 -7.91 9.49 -5.97
C SER A 307 -8.29 8.70 -7.20
N ARG A 308 -9.32 9.21 -7.88
CA ARG A 308 -9.74 8.70 -9.19
C ARG A 308 -8.71 9.14 -10.23
N TRP A 309 -8.07 8.17 -10.87
CA TRP A 309 -7.29 8.39 -12.09
C TRP A 309 -8.13 8.00 -13.30
N ARG A 310 -8.19 8.86 -14.32
CA ARG A 310 -8.56 8.47 -15.68
C ARG A 310 -7.25 8.29 -16.45
N ARG A 311 -7.09 7.18 -17.17
CA ARG A 311 -6.13 7.13 -18.27
C ARG A 311 -6.67 7.96 -19.42
#